data_AF-A0A1G1R1Q0-F1
#
_entry.id   AF-A0A1G1R1Q0-F1
#
_cell.length_a   1.000
_cell.length_b   1.000
_cell.length_c   1.000
_cell.angle_alpha   90.00
_cell.angle_beta   90.00
_cell.angle_gamma   90.00
#
_symmetry.space_group_name_H-M   'P 1'
#
loop_
_entity.id
_entity.type
_entity.pdbx_description
1 polymer ?
#
loop_
_entity_poly.entity_id
_entity_poly.type
_entity_poly.pdbx_seq_one_letter_code
_entity_poly.pdbx_strand_id
1 'polypeptide(L)'
;MTTIEKKVVVKNKMGLHARPAALFVQAANKFDSDITVIKDNQEVNGKSIMGVLMLAAEKDSIIIINATGKDAQEAVIELEKIAAADDLDNIFRKSASPSLRAAVSKHTIKRR
;
A
#
# COMPACT_ATOMS: atom_id res chain seq x y z
N MET A 1 -23.89 -4.32 -9.66
CA MET A 1 -22.53 -4.29 -9.07
C MET A 1 -21.59 -3.72 -10.11
N THR A 2 -20.68 -2.85 -9.70
CA THR A 2 -19.72 -2.19 -10.59
C THR A 2 -18.34 -2.80 -10.35
N THR A 3 -17.59 -3.04 -11.43
CA THR A 3 -16.20 -3.48 -11.35
C THR A 3 -15.31 -2.37 -11.92
N ILE A 4 -14.31 -1.97 -11.13
CA ILE A 4 -13.31 -0.98 -11.51
C ILE A 4 -11.95 -1.66 -11.49
N GLU A 5 -11.20 -1.48 -12.57
CA GLU A 5 -9.82 -1.96 -12.73
C GLU A 5 -8.89 -0.77 -12.97
N LYS A 6 -7.72 -0.80 -12.32
CA LYS A 6 -6.69 0.22 -12.51
C LYS A 6 -5.29 -0.38 -12.46
N LYS A 7 -4.50 -0.07 -13.49
CA LYS A 7 -3.04 -0.30 -13.49
C LYS A 7 -2.35 0.83 -12.74
N VAL A 8 -1.51 0.48 -11.77
CA VAL A 8 -0.80 1.42 -10.89
C VAL A 8 0.69 1.06 -10.88
N VAL A 9 1.54 2.08 -11.02
CA VAL A 9 2.98 1.94 -10.83
C VAL A 9 3.30 2.16 -9.36
N VAL A 10 3.92 1.20 -8.71
CA VAL A 10 4.35 1.33 -7.31
C VAL A 10 5.51 2.31 -7.25
N LYS A 11 5.40 3.39 -6.48
CA LYS A 11 6.45 4.42 -6.42
C LYS A 11 7.25 4.43 -5.14
N ASN A 12 6.73 3.84 -4.08
CA ASN A 12 7.46 3.75 -2.81
C ASN A 12 8.84 3.11 -3.02
N LYS A 13 9.88 3.74 -2.47
CA LYS A 13 11.28 3.31 -2.62
C LYS A 13 11.53 1.85 -2.25
N MET A 14 10.81 1.34 -1.26
CA MET A 14 10.92 -0.03 -0.75
C MET A 14 9.77 -0.93 -1.26
N GLY A 15 8.96 -0.45 -2.20
CA GLY A 15 7.78 -1.16 -2.72
C GLY A 15 6.61 -1.21 -1.73
N LEU A 16 5.68 -2.14 -1.93
CA LEU A 16 4.61 -2.48 -0.99
C LEU A 16 5.12 -3.41 0.13
N HIS A 17 6.17 -2.96 0.85
CA HIS A 17 6.69 -3.64 2.04
C HIS A 17 5.76 -3.51 3.26
N ALA A 18 6.16 -4.07 4.41
CA ALA A 18 5.38 -4.15 5.64
C ALA A 18 4.49 -2.94 5.98
N ARG A 19 5.03 -1.71 5.89
CA ARG A 19 4.32 -0.50 6.27
C ARG A 19 3.30 0.00 5.21
N PRO A 20 3.69 0.29 3.96
CA PRO A 20 2.73 0.66 2.93
C PRO A 20 1.71 -0.46 2.68
N ALA A 21 2.10 -1.74 2.80
CA ALA A 21 1.17 -2.86 2.74
C ALA A 21 0.15 -2.83 3.89
N ALA A 22 0.56 -2.54 5.13
CA ALA A 22 -0.36 -2.40 6.25
C ALA A 22 -1.35 -1.24 6.03
N LEU A 23 -0.88 -0.08 5.56
CA LEU A 23 -1.75 1.05 5.23
C LEU A 23 -2.72 0.72 4.08
N PHE A 24 -2.22 0.06 3.04
CA PHE A 24 -3.01 -0.39 1.89
C PHE A 24 -4.12 -1.33 2.34
N VAL A 25 -3.79 -2.35 3.13
CA VAL A 25 -4.75 -3.34 3.64
C VAL A 25 -5.74 -2.71 4.61
N GLN A 26 -5.28 -1.80 5.48
CA GLN A 26 -6.18 -1.04 6.36
C GLN A 26 -7.17 -0.20 5.55
N ALA A 27 -6.73 0.45 4.47
CA ALA A 27 -7.62 1.18 3.57
C ALA A 27 -8.58 0.23 2.84
N ALA A 28 -8.09 -0.87 2.27
CA ALA A 28 -8.91 -1.85 1.56
C ALA A 28 -10.02 -2.44 2.44
N ASN A 29 -9.76 -2.67 3.73
CA ASN A 29 -10.73 -3.21 4.68
C ASN A 29 -11.84 -2.21 5.08
N LYS A 30 -11.76 -0.93 4.69
CA LYS A 30 -12.84 0.04 4.91
C LYS A 30 -13.99 -0.10 3.92
N PHE A 31 -13.74 -0.77 2.79
CA PHE A 31 -14.68 -0.87 1.69
C PHE A 31 -15.42 -2.20 1.73
N ASP A 32 -16.68 -2.18 1.32
CA ASP A 32 -17.51 -3.38 1.17
C ASP A 32 -17.14 -4.17 -0.10
N SER A 33 -16.55 -3.50 -1.10
CA SER A 33 -16.11 -4.13 -2.36
C SER A 33 -15.15 -5.30 -2.14
N ASP A 34 -15.27 -6.32 -2.98
CA ASP A 34 -14.23 -7.35 -3.13
C ASP A 34 -13.05 -6.73 -3.86
N ILE A 35 -11.85 -6.85 -3.28
CA ILE A 35 -10.64 -6.19 -3.79
C ILE A 35 -9.57 -7.24 -4.04
N THR A 36 -9.08 -7.32 -5.27
CA THR A 36 -7.93 -8.13 -5.65
C THR A 36 -6.81 -7.26 -6.18
N VAL A 37 -5.58 -7.73 -5.97
CA VAL A 37 -4.37 -7.07 -6.45
C VAL A 37 -3.57 -8.09 -7.23
N ILE A 38 -3.19 -7.73 -8.45
CA ILE A 38 -2.49 -8.60 -9.39
C ILE A 38 -1.13 -8.00 -9.69
N LYS A 39 -0.09 -8.82 -9.65
CA LYS A 39 1.23 -8.50 -10.19
C LYS A 39 1.70 -9.70 -11.00
N ASP A 40 2.10 -9.47 -12.24
CA ASP A 40 2.49 -10.53 -13.17
C ASP A 40 1.38 -11.60 -13.26
N ASN A 41 1.64 -12.83 -12.81
CA ASN A 41 0.68 -13.95 -12.82
C ASN A 41 0.11 -14.26 -11.44
N GLN A 42 0.40 -13.45 -10.42
CA GLN A 42 -0.03 -13.66 -9.05
C GLN A 42 -1.17 -12.70 -8.71
N GLU A 43 -2.30 -13.26 -8.30
CA GLU A 43 -3.45 -12.52 -7.78
C GLU A 43 -3.62 -12.82 -6.29
N VAL A 44 -3.89 -11.78 -5.51
CA VAL A 44 -4.13 -11.90 -4.07
C VAL A 44 -5.33 -11.07 -3.64
N ASN A 45 -5.91 -11.43 -2.50
CA ASN A 45 -6.91 -10.59 -1.84
C ASN A 45 -6.24 -9.33 -1.27
N GLY A 46 -6.66 -8.14 -1.74
CA GLY A 46 -6.11 -6.84 -1.33
C GLY A 46 -6.42 -6.47 0.13
N LYS A 47 -7.35 -7.17 0.78
CA LYS A 47 -7.67 -7.04 2.22
C LYS A 47 -6.84 -7.97 3.11
N SER A 48 -5.99 -8.82 2.54
CA SER A 48 -5.11 -9.73 3.30
C SER A 48 -3.67 -9.22 3.32
N ILE A 49 -3.16 -8.92 4.52
CA ILE A 49 -1.77 -8.49 4.71
C ILE A 49 -0.76 -9.50 4.18
N MET A 50 -0.99 -10.80 4.41
CA MET A 50 -0.08 -11.82 3.89
C MET A 50 -0.10 -11.88 2.37
N GLY A 51 -1.29 -11.77 1.75
CA GLY A 51 -1.40 -11.71 0.29
C GLY A 51 -0.61 -10.55 -0.30
N VAL A 52 -0.82 -9.34 0.22
CA VAL A 52 -0.15 -8.13 -0.29
C VAL A 52 1.37 -8.20 -0.11
N LEU A 53 1.88 -8.75 1.01
CA LEU A 53 3.32 -8.93 1.20
C LEU A 53 3.90 -9.99 0.26
N MET A 54 3.17 -11.08 0.01
CA MET A 54 3.61 -12.14 -0.90
C MET A 54 3.65 -11.69 -2.37
N LEU A 55 2.96 -10.62 -2.76
CA LEU A 55 3.07 -10.08 -4.13
C LEU A 55 4.48 -9.57 -4.46
N ALA A 56 5.28 -9.25 -3.45
CA ALA A 56 6.61 -8.67 -3.63
C ALA A 56 6.60 -7.52 -4.66
N ALA A 57 5.65 -6.60 -4.51
CA ALA A 57 5.49 -5.48 -5.43
C ALA A 57 6.55 -4.39 -5.16
N GLU A 58 7.68 -4.52 -5.84
CA GLU A 58 8.83 -3.63 -5.76
C GLU A 58 8.58 -2.26 -6.38
N LYS A 59 9.48 -1.31 -6.11
CA LYS A 59 9.46 0.01 -6.73
C LYS A 59 9.47 -0.11 -8.26
N ASP A 60 8.67 0.72 -8.91
CA ASP A 60 8.46 0.81 -10.35
C ASP A 60 7.81 -0.44 -10.99
N SER A 61 7.43 -1.45 -10.20
CA SER A 61 6.58 -2.54 -10.68
C SER A 61 5.15 -2.05 -10.96
N ILE A 62 4.47 -2.74 -11.88
CA ILE A 62 3.07 -2.49 -12.19
C ILE A 62 2.23 -3.51 -11.42
N ILE A 63 1.26 -3.00 -10.68
CA ILE A 63 0.18 -3.81 -10.11
C ILE A 63 -1.14 -3.42 -10.77
N ILE A 64 -2.10 -4.35 -10.76
CA ILE A 64 -3.48 -4.10 -11.15
C ILE A 64 -4.32 -4.18 -9.88
N ILE A 65 -5.10 -3.15 -9.60
CA ILE A 65 -6.04 -3.12 -8.49
C ILE A 65 -7.44 -3.27 -9.09
N ASN A 66 -8.12 -4.35 -8.70
CA ASN A 66 -9.48 -4.64 -9.10
C ASN A 66 -10.40 -4.55 -7.88
N ALA A 67 -11.48 -3.79 -8.02
CA ALA A 67 -12.52 -3.71 -6.99
C ALA A 67 -13.89 -3.97 -7.62
N THR A 68 -14.68 -4.84 -7.00
CA THR A 68 -16.06 -5.12 -7.41
C THR A 68 -17.01 -4.87 -6.26
N GLY A 69 -17.96 -3.95 -6.45
CA GLY A 69 -18.90 -3.56 -5.41
C GLY A 69 -19.55 -2.20 -5.67
N LYS A 70 -20.20 -1.65 -4.64
CA LYS A 70 -20.90 -0.37 -4.69
C LYS A 70 -19.96 0.83 -4.50
N ASP A 71 -18.81 0.60 -3.84
CA ASP A 71 -17.78 1.56 -3.48
C ASP A 71 -16.44 1.25 -4.18
N ALA A 72 -16.52 0.54 -5.31
CA ALA A 72 -15.34 0.06 -6.06
C ALA A 72 -14.48 1.21 -6.60
N GLN A 73 -15.12 2.30 -7.03
CA GLN A 73 -14.43 3.47 -7.57
C GLN A 73 -13.62 4.17 -6.47
N GLU A 74 -14.24 4.40 -5.32
CA GLU A 74 -13.59 5.02 -4.16
C GLU A 74 -12.44 4.15 -3.65
N ALA A 75 -12.65 2.83 -3.58
CA ALA A 75 -11.64 1.86 -3.18
C ALA A 75 -10.38 1.94 -4.06
N VAL A 76 -10.55 1.90 -5.38
CA VAL A 76 -9.43 1.96 -6.33
C VAL A 76 -8.66 3.28 -6.21
N ILE A 77 -9.38 4.41 -6.07
CA ILE A 77 -8.75 5.73 -5.93
C ILE A 77 -7.94 5.84 -4.63
N GLU A 78 -8.45 5.35 -3.49
CA GLU A 78 -7.71 5.39 -2.22
C GLU A 78 -6.48 4.48 -2.26
N LEU A 79 -6.62 3.28 -2.82
CA LEU A 79 -5.53 2.31 -2.90
C LEU A 79 -4.43 2.72 -3.89
N GLU A 80 -4.79 3.31 -5.04
CA GLU A 80 -3.84 3.89 -5.99
C GLU A 80 -2.95 4.93 -5.30
N LYS A 81 -3.54 5.83 -4.50
CA LYS A 81 -2.78 6.87 -3.78
C LYS A 81 -1.73 6.29 -2.85
N ILE A 82 -2.05 5.20 -2.16
CA ILE A 82 -1.13 4.54 -1.23
C ILE A 82 -0.01 3.84 -2.00
N ALA A 83 -0.34 3.09 -3.06
CA ALA A 83 0.65 2.36 -3.85
C ALA A 83 1.58 3.29 -4.65
N ALA A 84 1.06 4.42 -5.14
CA ALA A 84 1.80 5.41 -5.93
C ALA A 84 2.51 6.48 -5.07
N ALA A 85 2.45 6.40 -3.74
CA ALA A 85 3.15 7.34 -2.87
C ALA A 85 4.64 6.97 -2.73
N ASP A 86 5.54 7.88 -3.12
CA ASP A 86 7.01 7.69 -3.12
C ASP A 86 7.61 7.63 -1.69
N ASP A 87 6.95 8.23 -0.69
CA ASP A 87 7.54 8.40 0.64
C ASP A 87 6.52 8.44 1.79
N LEU A 88 5.75 7.37 1.94
CA LEU A 88 4.83 7.21 3.08
C LEU A 88 5.56 7.20 4.43
N ASP A 89 6.83 6.79 4.45
CA ASP A 89 7.66 6.80 5.64
C ASP A 89 7.93 8.22 6.15
N ASN A 90 8.25 9.17 5.27
CA ASN A 90 8.45 10.55 5.67
C ASN A 90 7.16 11.31 6.01
N ILE A 91 6.04 10.99 5.36
CA ILE A 91 4.74 11.59 5.72
C ILE A 91 4.38 11.24 7.17
N PHE A 92 4.47 9.96 7.53
CA PHE A 92 4.19 9.52 8.89
C PHE A 92 5.20 10.05 9.91
N ARG A 93 6.48 10.12 9.51
CA ARG A 93 7.53 10.71 10.35
C ARG A 93 7.33 12.21 10.56
N LYS A 94 6.64 12.93 9.67
CA LYS A 94 6.27 14.35 9.84
C LYS A 94 4.98 14.54 10.64
N SER A 95 4.02 13.62 10.57
CA SER A 95 2.77 13.69 11.33
C SER A 95 2.87 13.12 12.76
N ALA A 96 3.91 12.33 13.06
CA ALA A 96 4.15 11.80 14.39
C ALA A 96 4.63 12.88 15.37
N SER A 97 4.18 12.77 16.63
CA SER A 97 4.58 13.69 17.70
C SER A 97 6.10 13.74 17.88
N PRO A 98 6.67 14.86 18.38
CA PRO A 98 8.12 15.05 18.52
C PRO A 98 8.83 13.91 19.27
N SER A 99 8.17 13.31 20.26
CA SER A 99 8.69 12.17 21.03
C SER A 99 8.86 10.89 20.19
N LEU A 100 7.94 10.62 19.27
CA LEU A 100 8.02 9.44 18.39
C LEU A 100 9.12 9.62 17.32
N ARG A 101 9.31 10.84 16.81
CA ARG A 101 10.36 11.18 15.83
C ARG A 101 11.75 10.88 16.36
N ALA A 102 11.98 11.16 17.65
CA ALA A 102 13.26 10.91 18.32
C ALA A 102 13.57 9.42 18.52
N ALA A 103 12.56 8.56 18.70
CA ALA A 103 12.75 7.12 18.87
C ALA A 103 13.19 6.43 17.56
N VAL A 104 12.60 6.82 16.43
CA VAL A 104 12.93 6.25 15.11
C VAL A 104 14.31 6.71 14.61
N SER A 105 14.76 7.91 14.99
CA SER A 105 16.07 8.44 14.59
C SER A 105 17.28 7.74 15.21
N LYS A 106 17.09 6.96 16.29
CA LYS A 106 18.19 6.34 17.05
C LYS A 106 18.72 5.02 16.44
N HIS A 107 18.10 4.48 15.40
CA HIS A 107 18.57 3.24 14.75
C HIS A 107 19.52 3.43 13.55
N THR A 108 19.90 4.67 13.22
CA THR A 108 20.78 4.95 12.06
C THR A 108 22.17 5.48 12.41
N ILE A 109 22.58 5.50 13.68
CA ILE A 109 23.93 5.96 14.06
C ILE A 109 24.49 5.11 15.20
N LYS A 110 25.00 3.92 14.87
CA LYS A 110 26.24 3.37 15.46
C LYS A 110 26.82 2.25 14.59
N ARG A 111 27.29 2.62 13.39
CA ARG A 111 28.37 1.90 12.71
C ARG A 111 29.47 2.92 12.40
N ARG A 112 30.21 3.25 13.44
CA ARG A 112 31.64 3.59 13.47
C ARG A 112 32.02 3.79 14.93
#